data_AF-N4XDX2-F1
#
_entry.id   AF-N4XDX2-F1
#
_cell.length_a   1.000
_cell.length_b   1.000
_cell.length_c   1.000
_cell.angle_alpha   90.00
_cell.angle_beta   90.00
_cell.angle_gamma   90.00
#
_symmetry.space_group_name_H-M   'P 1'
#
loop_
_entity.id
_entity.type
_entity.pdbx_description
1 polymer ?
#
loop_
_entity_poly.entity_id
_entity_poly.type
_entity_poly.pdbx_seq_one_letter_code
_entity_poly.pdbx_strand_id
1 'polypeptide(L)'
;MSSRQPRFNQQALIDTTPLPDDIPKVQELGASSAPLLSASYFIGARCKPFNDDYMMCKTEANGRGEFECMKEGRKVTRCAASVIKDINENCLSQFRTHWQCLENHNQQLWNCRSEERKLNKCVFDKLKLEKTIPDTPKGETPVHLRTRNIFASH
;
A
#
# COMPACT_ATOMS: atom_id res chain seq x y z
N MET A 1 17.82 -0.95 -8.26
CA MET A 1 17.33 0.40 -8.62
C MET A 1 18.51 1.34 -8.69
N SER A 2 18.64 2.13 -9.76
CA SER A 2 19.77 3.04 -9.95
C SER A 2 19.75 4.13 -8.86
N SER A 3 20.82 4.23 -8.07
CA SER A 3 20.97 5.19 -6.96
C SER A 3 21.39 6.59 -7.41
N ARG A 4 21.38 6.87 -8.72
CA ARG A 4 21.79 8.17 -9.26
C ARG A 4 20.69 9.21 -9.11
N GLN A 5 21.03 10.36 -8.55
CA GLN A 5 20.18 11.54 -8.66
C GLN A 5 20.01 11.92 -10.13
N PRO A 6 18.78 12.04 -10.62
CA PRO A 6 18.55 12.40 -12.01
C PRO A 6 18.98 13.84 -12.27
N ARG A 7 19.79 14.05 -13.31
CA ARG A 7 20.05 15.38 -13.89
C ARG A 7 19.33 15.44 -15.24
N PHE A 8 18.09 15.89 -15.24
CA PHE A 8 17.31 16.05 -16.46
C PHE A 8 17.44 17.49 -16.99
N ASN A 9 17.77 17.63 -18.27
CA ASN A 9 17.75 18.92 -18.99
C ASN A 9 16.38 19.23 -19.62
N GLN A 10 15.42 18.29 -19.57
CA GLN A 10 14.06 18.40 -20.09
C GLN A 10 13.03 17.94 -19.04
N GLN A 11 11.84 18.55 -19.05
CA GLN A 11 10.84 18.39 -17.98
C GLN A 11 10.04 17.07 -18.04
N ALA A 12 9.81 16.46 -19.21
CA ALA A 12 9.19 15.14 -19.35
C ALA A 12 9.39 14.55 -20.76
N LEU A 13 9.79 13.27 -20.84
CA LEU A 13 9.78 12.47 -22.06
C LEU A 13 8.73 11.37 -21.88
N ILE A 14 7.69 11.37 -22.70
CA ILE A 14 6.57 10.41 -22.62
C ILE A 14 6.59 9.53 -23.87
N ASP A 15 6.65 8.22 -23.66
CA ASP A 15 6.51 7.23 -24.72
C ASP A 15 5.03 6.85 -24.87
N THR A 16 4.48 6.98 -26.09
CA THR A 16 3.08 6.69 -26.40
C THR A 16 2.87 5.26 -26.93
N THR A 17 3.90 4.42 -26.94
CA THR A 17 3.80 3.04 -27.41
C THR A 17 2.85 2.23 -26.52
N PRO A 18 1.82 1.56 -27.10
CA PRO A 18 0.92 0.72 -26.34
C PRO A 18 1.62 -0.59 -25.93
N LEU A 19 1.11 -1.22 -24.87
CA LEU A 19 1.53 -2.55 -24.47
C LEU A 19 1.22 -3.58 -25.58
N PRO A 20 2.12 -4.55 -25.87
CA PRO A 20 1.85 -5.62 -26.84
C PRO A 20 0.57 -6.39 -26.53
N ASP A 21 -0.16 -6.79 -27.59
CA ASP A 21 -1.47 -7.45 -27.46
C ASP A 21 -1.39 -8.83 -26.78
N ASP A 22 -0.23 -9.48 -26.83
CA ASP A 22 0.02 -10.77 -26.16
C ASP A 22 -0.08 -10.68 -24.63
N ILE A 23 0.03 -9.48 -24.07
CA ILE A 23 -0.02 -9.24 -22.62
C ILE A 23 -1.40 -8.71 -22.24
N PRO A 24 -2.25 -9.51 -21.56
CA PRO A 24 -3.56 -9.05 -21.15
C PRO A 24 -3.48 -7.85 -20.21
N LYS A 25 -4.27 -6.82 -20.53
CA LYS A 25 -4.36 -5.55 -19.80
C LYS A 25 -4.88 -5.76 -18.38
N VAL A 26 -4.45 -4.89 -17.46
CA VAL A 26 -4.91 -4.85 -16.07
C VAL A 26 -5.39 -3.45 -15.73
N GLN A 27 -6.44 -3.35 -14.92
CA GLN A 27 -6.87 -2.07 -14.37
C GLN A 27 -5.87 -1.63 -13.30
N GLU A 28 -5.28 -0.46 -13.48
CA GLU A 28 -4.35 0.11 -12.51
C GLU A 28 -5.06 0.60 -11.24
N LEU A 29 -4.32 0.71 -10.14
CA LEU A 29 -4.87 1.02 -8.81
C LEU A 29 -5.54 2.39 -8.72
N GLY A 30 -5.04 3.40 -9.45
CA GLY A 30 -5.61 4.74 -9.49
C GLY A 30 -5.63 5.50 -8.15
N ALA A 31 -4.88 5.04 -7.14
CA ALA A 31 -4.81 5.67 -5.81
C ALA A 31 -3.55 6.54 -5.68
N SER A 32 -3.66 7.70 -5.02
CA SER A 32 -2.54 8.56 -4.66
C SER A 32 -1.76 8.02 -3.44
N SER A 33 -0.64 8.67 -3.09
CA SER A 33 0.27 8.21 -2.03
C SER A 33 -0.41 8.07 -0.66
N ALA A 34 -1.18 9.05 -0.20
CA ALA A 34 -1.84 9.01 1.11
C ALA A 34 -2.88 7.88 1.28
N PRO A 35 -3.86 7.67 0.37
CA PRO A 35 -4.78 6.55 0.50
C PRO A 35 -4.08 5.19 0.37
N LEU A 36 -3.06 5.06 -0.48
CA LEU A 36 -2.24 3.84 -0.55
C LEU A 36 -1.50 3.58 0.77
N LEU A 37 -0.91 4.62 1.37
CA LEU A 37 -0.24 4.51 2.67
C LEU A 37 -1.22 4.13 3.77
N SER A 38 -2.42 4.73 3.78
CA SER A 38 -3.49 4.40 4.71
C SER A 38 -3.98 2.96 4.58
N ALA A 39 -4.01 2.40 3.36
CA ALA A 39 -4.49 1.04 3.11
C ALA A 39 -3.37 -0.03 3.15
N SER A 40 -2.11 0.38 3.22
CA SER A 40 -0.92 -0.48 3.09
C SER A 40 -0.96 -1.74 3.95
N TYR A 41 -1.32 -1.63 5.23
CA TYR A 41 -1.40 -2.77 6.14
C TYR A 41 -2.54 -3.73 5.80
N PHE A 42 -3.69 -3.23 5.32
CA PHE A 42 -4.81 -4.07 4.92
C PHE A 42 -4.54 -4.79 3.60
N ILE A 43 -3.87 -4.10 2.66
CA ILE A 43 -3.36 -4.70 1.44
C ILE A 43 -2.35 -5.79 1.79
N GLY A 44 -1.42 -5.51 2.71
CA GLY A 44 -0.47 -6.50 3.21
C GLY A 44 -1.15 -7.73 3.83
N ALA A 45 -2.16 -7.53 4.69
CA ALA A 45 -2.86 -8.61 5.35
C ALA A 45 -3.60 -9.55 4.36
N ARG A 46 -4.28 -9.00 3.35
CA ARG A 46 -5.01 -9.81 2.37
C ARG A 46 -4.13 -10.35 1.25
N CYS A 47 -3.20 -9.53 0.75
CA CYS A 47 -2.43 -9.81 -0.46
C CYS A 47 -1.04 -10.39 -0.18
N LYS A 48 -0.71 -10.71 1.07
CA LYS A 48 0.57 -11.32 1.48
C LYS A 48 1.04 -12.44 0.54
N PRO A 49 0.26 -13.51 0.28
CA PRO A 49 0.75 -14.61 -0.55
C PRO A 49 1.09 -14.17 -1.98
N PHE A 50 0.29 -13.28 -2.57
CA PHE A 50 0.56 -12.79 -3.93
C PHE A 50 1.80 -11.89 -4.01
N ASN A 51 2.01 -11.08 -2.98
CA ASN A 51 3.19 -10.20 -2.89
C ASN A 51 4.47 -11.03 -2.68
N ASP A 52 4.40 -12.04 -1.82
CA ASP A 52 5.53 -12.93 -1.53
C ASP A 52 5.88 -13.76 -2.79
N ASP A 53 4.89 -14.30 -3.50
CA ASP A 53 5.08 -15.02 -4.78
C ASP A 53 5.72 -14.13 -5.86
N TYR A 54 5.28 -12.87 -5.97
CA TYR A 54 5.84 -11.93 -6.93
C TYR A 54 7.32 -11.63 -6.65
N MET A 55 7.67 -11.44 -5.37
CA MET A 55 9.05 -11.20 -4.96
C MET A 55 9.92 -12.46 -5.10
N MET A 56 9.36 -13.64 -4.85
CA MET A 56 10.05 -14.92 -5.08
C MET A 56 10.36 -15.11 -6.57
N CYS A 57 9.36 -14.95 -7.44
CA CYS A 57 9.54 -14.99 -8.90
C CYS A 57 10.63 -14.02 -9.36
N LYS A 58 10.59 -12.78 -8.87
CA LYS A 58 11.58 -11.76 -9.25
C LYS A 58 13.00 -12.13 -8.82
N THR A 59 13.13 -12.79 -7.68
CA THR A 59 14.42 -13.24 -7.13
C THR A 59 14.97 -14.42 -7.95
N GLU A 60 14.11 -15.37 -8.34
CA GLU A 60 14.50 -16.55 -9.12
C GLU A 60 14.81 -16.23 -10.59
N ALA A 61 14.17 -15.21 -11.15
CA ALA A 61 14.30 -14.81 -12.56
C ALA A 61 15.66 -14.16 -12.93
N ASN A 62 16.60 -13.99 -11.99
CA ASN A 62 17.99 -13.56 -12.23
C ASN A 62 18.15 -12.38 -13.21
N GLY A 63 17.36 -11.32 -13.02
CA GLY A 63 17.40 -10.11 -13.86
C GLY A 63 16.40 -10.07 -15.03
N ARG A 64 15.52 -11.09 -15.16
CA ARG A 64 14.40 -11.12 -16.12
C ARG A 64 13.03 -10.96 -15.47
N GLY A 65 12.98 -10.62 -14.17
CA GLY A 65 11.75 -10.59 -13.39
C GLY A 65 10.71 -9.59 -13.91
N GLU A 66 11.13 -8.53 -14.61
CA GLU A 66 10.23 -7.55 -15.21
C GLU A 66 9.33 -8.14 -16.30
N PHE A 67 9.80 -9.13 -17.07
CA PHE A 67 9.02 -9.78 -18.12
C PHE A 67 8.39 -11.09 -17.65
N GLU A 68 9.15 -11.91 -16.92
CA GLU A 68 8.72 -13.25 -16.53
C GLU A 68 7.62 -13.23 -15.45
N CYS A 69 7.65 -12.23 -14.55
CA CYS A 69 6.71 -12.14 -13.42
C CYS A 69 5.48 -11.25 -13.68
N MET A 70 5.18 -10.93 -14.95
CA MET A 70 4.03 -10.09 -15.33
C MET A 70 2.68 -10.72 -14.96
N LYS A 71 2.61 -12.05 -14.85
CA LYS A 71 1.40 -12.75 -14.41
C LYS A 71 1.14 -12.54 -12.93
N GLU A 72 2.18 -12.66 -12.10
CA GLU A 72 2.17 -12.48 -10.65
C GLU A 72 1.90 -11.02 -10.31
N GLY A 73 2.54 -10.08 -11.02
CA GLY A 73 2.30 -8.65 -10.86
C GLY A 73 0.82 -8.27 -11.05
N ARG A 74 0.15 -8.85 -12.06
CA ARG A 74 -1.29 -8.63 -12.26
C ARG A 74 -2.15 -9.17 -11.13
N LYS A 75 -1.77 -10.30 -10.51
CA LYS A 75 -2.49 -10.82 -9.32
C LYS A 75 -2.37 -9.85 -8.15
N VAL A 76 -1.17 -9.31 -7.92
CA VAL A 76 -0.91 -8.29 -6.89
C VAL A 76 -1.79 -7.06 -7.11
N THR A 77 -1.75 -6.48 -8.32
CA THR A 77 -2.55 -5.27 -8.64
C THR A 77 -4.04 -5.52 -8.47
N ARG A 78 -4.57 -6.67 -8.92
CA ARG A 78 -5.99 -7.01 -8.75
C ARG A 78 -6.39 -7.20 -7.28
N CYS A 79 -5.52 -7.81 -6.47
CA CYS A 79 -5.77 -7.98 -5.04
C CYS A 79 -5.78 -6.63 -4.32
N ALA A 80 -4.81 -5.76 -4.59
CA ALA A 80 -4.78 -4.43 -3.99
C ALA A 80 -5.99 -3.57 -4.43
N ALA A 81 -6.40 -3.66 -5.70
CA ALA A 81 -7.59 -2.99 -6.20
C ALA A 81 -8.87 -3.45 -5.48
N SER A 82 -9.00 -4.75 -5.19
CA SER A 82 -10.16 -5.27 -4.47
C SER A 82 -10.21 -4.77 -3.02
N VAL A 83 -9.08 -4.67 -2.33
CA VAL A 83 -9.01 -4.11 -0.98
C VAL A 83 -9.43 -2.63 -0.98
N ILE A 84 -8.91 -1.84 -1.91
CA ILE A 84 -9.26 -0.41 -2.00
C ILE A 84 -10.75 -0.24 -2.33
N LYS A 85 -11.29 -1.07 -3.23
CA LYS A 85 -12.73 -1.08 -3.55
C LYS A 85 -13.57 -1.40 -2.31
N ASP A 86 -13.24 -2.47 -1.58
CA ASP A 86 -13.96 -2.86 -0.37
C ASP A 86 -13.92 -1.77 0.70
N ILE A 87 -12.78 -1.09 0.89
CA ILE A 87 -12.65 0.02 1.83
C ILE A 87 -13.53 1.20 1.39
N ASN A 88 -13.56 1.52 0.10
CA ASN A 88 -14.40 2.59 -0.44
C ASN A 88 -15.90 2.30 -0.30
N GLU A 89 -16.32 1.04 -0.38
CA GLU A 89 -17.73 0.66 -0.21
C GLU A 89 -18.14 0.64 1.26
N ASN A 90 -17.24 0.24 2.17
CA ASN A 90 -17.59 -0.07 3.55
C ASN A 90 -17.17 1.00 4.57
N CYS A 91 -16.04 1.67 4.37
CA CYS A 91 -15.37 2.50 5.37
C CYS A 91 -14.87 3.85 4.81
N LEU A 92 -15.51 4.37 3.75
CA LEU A 92 -15.05 5.54 3.02
C LEU A 92 -14.84 6.78 3.90
N SER A 93 -15.74 7.05 4.83
CA SER A 93 -15.67 8.26 5.66
C SER A 93 -14.45 8.24 6.58
N GLN A 94 -14.24 7.14 7.31
CA GLN A 94 -13.08 6.97 8.19
C GLN A 94 -11.78 6.92 7.39
N PHE A 95 -11.82 6.27 6.21
CA PHE A 95 -10.67 6.20 5.31
C PHE A 95 -10.25 7.58 4.82
N ARG A 96 -11.22 8.42 4.39
CA ARG A 96 -10.98 9.81 3.99
C ARG A 96 -10.41 10.66 5.09
N THR A 97 -10.99 10.61 6.28
CA THR A 97 -10.45 11.39 7.41
C THR A 97 -9.02 10.99 7.74
N HIS A 98 -8.69 9.70 7.68
CA HIS A 98 -7.35 9.22 7.97
C HIS A 98 -6.32 9.67 6.92
N TRP A 99 -6.57 9.46 5.62
CA TRP A 99 -5.60 9.88 4.61
C TRP A 99 -5.51 11.40 4.45
N GLN A 100 -6.58 12.17 4.73
CA GLN A 100 -6.53 13.63 4.77
C GLN A 100 -5.61 14.13 5.89
N CYS A 101 -5.67 13.49 7.07
CA CYS A 101 -4.70 13.75 8.13
C CYS A 101 -3.27 13.46 7.67
N LEU A 102 -3.03 12.32 7.02
CA LEU A 102 -1.70 11.98 6.52
C LEU A 102 -1.16 13.03 5.54
N GLU A 103 -1.99 13.53 4.64
CA GLU A 103 -1.58 14.55 3.67
C GLU A 103 -1.13 15.85 4.35
N ASN A 104 -1.80 16.25 5.44
CA ASN A 104 -1.45 17.47 6.19
C ASN A 104 -0.20 17.32 7.07
N HIS A 105 0.23 16.09 7.37
CA HIS A 105 1.28 15.80 8.33
C HIS A 105 2.50 15.12 7.70
N ASN A 106 2.83 15.45 6.45
CA ASN A 106 3.96 14.88 5.72
C ASN A 106 3.94 13.34 5.70
N GLN A 107 2.73 12.76 5.66
CA GLN A 107 2.47 11.32 5.65
C GLN A 107 3.02 10.57 6.87
N GLN A 108 3.21 11.27 7.99
CA GLN A 108 3.67 10.69 9.25
C GLN A 108 2.51 10.02 10.01
N LEU A 109 2.50 8.69 10.03
CA LEU A 109 1.45 7.88 10.67
C LEU A 109 1.24 8.18 12.17
N TRP A 110 2.27 8.65 12.88
CA TRP A 110 2.17 8.92 14.31
C TRP A 110 1.31 10.13 14.68
N ASN A 111 1.07 11.05 13.74
CA ASN A 111 0.21 12.23 13.97
C ASN A 111 -1.27 11.90 13.80
N CYS A 112 -1.61 10.80 13.11
CA CYS A 112 -2.99 10.46 12.71
C CYS A 112 -3.57 9.24 13.45
N ARG A 113 -3.08 8.92 14.65
CA ARG A 113 -3.47 7.69 15.38
C ARG A 113 -4.94 7.66 15.78
N SER A 114 -5.57 8.80 16.05
CA SER A 114 -7.00 8.88 16.41
C SER A 114 -7.90 8.42 15.24
N GLU A 115 -7.57 8.86 14.04
CA GLU A 115 -8.26 8.60 12.79
C GLU A 115 -7.97 7.17 12.34
N GLU A 116 -6.71 6.74 12.49
CA GLU A 116 -6.28 5.38 12.22
C GLU A 116 -7.05 4.36 13.06
N ARG A 117 -7.25 4.61 14.36
CA ARG A 117 -8.04 3.71 15.23
C ARG A 117 -9.49 3.57 14.77
N LYS A 118 -10.11 4.67 14.33
CA LYS A 118 -11.49 4.66 13.79
C LYS A 118 -11.56 3.83 12.50
N LEU A 119 -10.56 3.99 11.62
CA LEU A 119 -10.45 3.21 10.39
C LEU A 119 -10.22 1.72 10.69
N ASN A 120 -9.23 1.39 11.53
CA ASN A 120 -8.90 0.02 11.92
C ASN A 120 -10.13 -0.71 12.48
N LYS A 121 -10.92 -0.03 13.33
CA LYS A 121 -12.16 -0.59 13.86
C LYS A 121 -13.17 -0.90 12.75
N CYS A 122 -13.44 0.04 11.83
CA CYS A 122 -14.38 -0.19 10.74
C CYS A 122 -13.96 -1.36 9.84
N VAL A 123 -12.68 -1.40 9.48
CA VAL A 123 -12.11 -2.43 8.60
C VAL A 123 -12.13 -3.80 9.29
N PHE A 124 -11.80 -3.87 10.57
CA PHE A 124 -11.91 -5.10 11.34
C PHE A 124 -13.37 -5.57 11.44
N ASP A 125 -14.31 -4.68 11.74
CA ASP A 125 -15.71 -5.03 11.93
C ASP A 125 -16.35 -5.55 10.63
N LYS A 126 -16.09 -4.89 9.50
CA LYS A 126 -16.74 -5.20 8.20
C LYS A 126 -15.95 -6.15 7.30
N LEU A 127 -14.63 -5.97 7.20
CA LEU A 127 -13.77 -6.71 6.27
C LEU A 127 -12.93 -7.79 6.94
N LYS A 128 -12.95 -7.86 8.29
CA LYS A 128 -12.18 -8.84 9.09
C LYS A 128 -10.68 -8.80 8.80
N LEU A 129 -10.17 -7.64 8.42
CA LEU A 129 -8.74 -7.38 8.24
C LEU A 129 -8.20 -6.61 9.44
N GLU A 130 -7.06 -7.06 9.96
CA GLU A 130 -6.39 -6.43 11.09
C GLU A 130 -5.03 -5.88 10.65
N LYS A 131 -4.65 -4.74 11.25
CA LYS A 131 -3.30 -4.20 11.13
C LYS A 131 -2.40 -4.89 12.16
N THR A 132 -1.58 -5.83 11.70
CA THR A 132 -0.56 -6.47 12.52
C THR A 132 0.83 -6.00 12.10
N ILE A 133 1.72 -5.79 13.06
CA ILE A 133 3.14 -5.53 12.81
C ILE A 133 3.87 -6.85 13.05
N PRO A 134 4.46 -7.48 12.01
CA PRO A 134 5.23 -8.72 12.19
C PRO A 134 6.41 -8.46 13.13
N ASP A 135 6.87 -9.52 13.81
CA ASP A 135 8.08 -9.52 14.63
C ASP A 135 8.08 -8.54 15.81
N THR A 136 6.91 -8.12 16.29
CA THR A 136 6.81 -7.36 17.55
C THR A 136 7.27 -8.26 18.72
N PRO A 137 8.24 -7.82 19.56
CA PRO A 137 8.72 -8.61 20.70
C PRO A 137 7.58 -9.08 21.62
N LYS A 138 7.66 -10.34 22.08
CA LYS A 138 6.65 -10.92 22.97
C LYS A 138 6.61 -10.11 24.28
N GLY A 139 5.44 -9.54 24.60
CA GLY A 139 5.22 -8.72 25.80
C GLY A 139 5.27 -7.21 25.56
N GLU A 140 5.66 -6.75 24.37
CA GLU A 140 5.61 -5.33 24.02
C GLU A 140 4.32 -4.94 23.31
N THR A 141 3.82 -3.74 23.63
CA THR A 141 2.67 -3.17 22.92
C THR A 141 3.13 -2.54 21.60
N PRO A 142 2.53 -2.94 20.45
CA PRO A 142 2.82 -2.32 19.16
C PRO A 142 2.63 -0.79 19.20
N VAL A 143 3.52 -0.06 18.53
CA VAL A 143 3.56 1.42 18.58
C VAL A 143 2.23 2.10 18.23
N HIS A 144 1.43 1.50 17.35
CA HIS A 144 0.14 2.04 16.93
C HIS A 144 -0.98 1.84 17.98
N LEU A 145 -0.79 0.93 18.93
CA LEU A 145 -1.71 0.65 20.03
C LEU A 145 -1.34 1.37 21.34
N ARG A 146 -0.15 1.96 21.42
CA ARG A 146 0.29 2.71 22.62
C ARG A 146 -0.67 3.86 22.93
N THR A 147 -0.98 4.05 24.20
CA THR A 147 -1.90 5.10 24.68
C THR A 147 -1.32 6.50 24.53
N ARG A 148 -0.01 6.66 24.79
CA ARG A 148 0.74 7.90 24.62
C ARG A 148 1.80 7.76 23.52
N ASN A 149 1.99 8.82 22.75
CA ASN A 149 3.01 8.91 21.73
C ASN A 149 3.86 10.17 21.96
N ILE A 150 5.17 10.01 22.05
CA ILE A 150 6.13 11.09 22.31
C ILE A 150 6.43 11.94 21.07
N PHE A 151 6.14 11.43 19.87
CA PHE A 151 6.45 12.09 18.59
C PHE A 151 5.23 12.76 17.94
N ALA A 152 4.03 12.58 18.49
CA ALA A 152 2.84 13.21 17.94
C ALA A 152 2.91 14.73 18.18
N SER A 153 2.78 15.52 17.11
CA SER A 153 2.58 16.96 17.25
C SER A 153 1.23 17.20 17.92
N HIS A 154 1.24 17.85 19.09
CA HIS A 154 0.05 18.24 19.85
C HIS A 154 -0.83 19.22 19.06
#